data_AF-A0A5K1JWS6-F1
#
_entry.id   AF-A0A5K1JWS6-F1
#
_cell.length_a   1.000
_cell.length_b   1.000
_cell.length_c   1.000
_cell.angle_alpha   90.00
_cell.angle_beta   90.00
_cell.angle_gamma   90.00
#
_symmetry.space_group_name_H-M   'P 1'
#
loop_
_entity.id
_entity.type
_entity.pdbx_description
1 polymer ?
#
loop_
_entity_poly.entity_id
_entity_poly.type
_entity_poly.pdbx_seq_one_letter_code
_entity_poly.pdbx_strand_id
1 'polypeptide(L)'
;EVVVQNAVRADGIRADGSFGQHGGIIYNGNYGKDYTNDALALEIAAAGTQYSAQNANTSSQSALEILLDGDLWMVFLNVITGVRHWDFSVLPRFITFPVSDGQATASLDMNVSQIQQLGQLWDSEIIQSVAESFAANSTTANAGDINGNRMFYANDYLVQRGPGYVTTLRMYSNRTTNTECVNSQNPLGFHLSDGTLYTYVHGNEYEDIAAAWDWNREL
;
A
#
# COMPACT_ATOMS: atom_id res chain seq x y z
N GLU A 1 16.02 9.68 7.19
CA GLU A 1 16.76 8.67 6.41
C GLU A 1 15.79 7.54 6.10
N VAL A 2 15.79 7.06 4.86
CA VAL A 2 14.91 5.95 4.46
C VAL A 2 15.50 4.68 5.04
N VAL A 3 14.86 4.06 6.03
CA VAL A 3 15.38 2.86 6.70
C VAL A 3 14.24 1.96 7.14
N VAL A 4 14.54 0.66 7.25
CA VAL A 4 13.65 -0.32 7.85
C VAL A 4 13.60 -0.11 9.37
N GLN A 5 12.39 -0.05 9.89
CA GLN A 5 12.07 0.10 11.31
C GLN A 5 11.62 -1.25 11.85
N ASN A 6 12.36 -1.79 12.81
CA ASN A 6 12.10 -3.14 13.34
C ASN A 6 11.35 -3.13 14.68
N ALA A 7 11.31 -2.01 15.40
CA ALA A 7 10.64 -1.92 16.69
C ALA A 7 9.11 -2.14 16.55
N VAL A 8 8.48 -2.78 17.53
CA VAL A 8 7.03 -3.01 17.54
C VAL A 8 6.30 -1.67 17.47
N ARG A 9 5.24 -1.58 16.63
CA ARG A 9 4.44 -0.36 16.41
C ARG A 9 5.23 0.87 15.92
N ALA A 10 6.46 0.70 15.42
CA ALA A 10 7.23 1.85 14.93
C ALA A 10 6.68 2.35 13.59
N ASP A 11 6.66 3.67 13.46
CA ASP A 11 6.32 4.37 12.22
C ASP A 11 7.43 4.18 11.18
N GLY A 12 7.06 4.00 9.92
CA GLY A 12 7.95 3.81 8.78
C GLY A 12 7.92 2.41 8.17
N ILE A 13 8.90 2.17 7.30
CA ILE A 13 9.03 0.93 6.51
C ILE A 13 9.32 -0.25 7.43
N ARG A 14 8.64 -1.36 7.22
CA ARG A 14 8.86 -2.63 7.90
C ARG A 14 9.64 -3.60 7.01
N ALA A 15 10.31 -4.56 7.63
CA ALA A 15 11.14 -5.54 6.91
C ALA A 15 10.35 -6.44 5.95
N ASP A 16 9.03 -6.51 6.08
CA ASP A 16 8.13 -7.27 5.19
C ASP A 16 7.55 -6.44 4.03
N GLY A 17 7.89 -5.14 3.95
CA GLY A 17 7.37 -4.21 2.95
C GLY A 17 6.09 -3.48 3.36
N SER A 18 5.54 -3.76 4.54
CA SER A 18 4.46 -2.93 5.07
C SER A 18 4.98 -1.59 5.59
N PHE A 19 4.11 -0.59 5.69
CA PHE A 19 4.43 0.73 6.25
C PHE A 19 3.55 0.97 7.47
N GLY A 20 4.17 1.14 8.64
CA GLY A 20 3.46 1.49 9.87
C GLY A 20 3.37 3.00 10.04
N GLN A 21 2.26 3.49 10.59
CA GLN A 21 2.12 4.89 11.01
C GLN A 21 1.19 4.97 12.23
N HIS A 22 1.34 6.00 13.05
CA HIS A 22 0.49 6.25 14.22
C HIS A 22 0.47 5.07 15.21
N GLY A 23 1.62 4.47 15.49
CA GLY A 23 1.73 3.44 16.52
C GLY A 23 1.21 2.07 16.06
N GLY A 24 1.68 1.61 14.89
CA GLY A 24 1.44 0.25 14.40
C GLY A 24 0.13 0.05 13.65
N ILE A 25 -0.35 1.10 12.97
CA ILE A 25 -1.43 1.01 11.99
C ILE A 25 -0.78 0.87 10.61
N ILE A 26 -1.19 -0.14 9.83
CA ILE A 26 -0.73 -0.29 8.45
C ILE A 26 -1.26 0.85 7.58
N TYR A 27 -0.38 1.49 6.82
CA TYR A 27 -0.65 2.77 6.18
C TYR A 27 -0.01 2.94 4.80
N ASN A 28 0.32 1.83 4.12
CA ASN A 28 0.91 1.83 2.79
C ASN A 28 0.14 2.73 1.81
N GLY A 29 -1.19 2.62 1.76
CA GLY A 29 -2.01 3.33 0.76
C GLY A 29 -2.22 4.83 0.98
N ASN A 30 -1.66 5.41 2.05
CA ASN A 30 -1.70 6.87 2.23
C ASN A 30 -0.36 7.43 2.72
N TYR A 31 -0.09 7.41 4.03
CA TYR A 31 1.17 7.98 4.53
C TYR A 31 2.41 7.27 3.97
N GLY A 32 2.33 5.96 3.72
CA GLY A 32 3.38 5.21 3.02
C GLY A 32 3.55 5.68 1.58
N LYS A 33 2.46 5.80 0.81
CA LYS A 33 2.44 6.36 -0.55
C LYS A 33 3.01 7.78 -0.63
N ASP A 34 2.60 8.68 0.27
CA ASP A 34 3.15 10.06 0.31
C ASP A 34 4.65 10.04 0.59
N TYR A 35 5.07 9.25 1.58
CA TYR A 35 6.47 9.03 1.90
C TYR A 35 7.25 8.48 0.69
N THR A 36 6.69 7.52 -0.04
CA THR A 36 7.29 6.95 -1.25
C THR A 36 7.44 8.00 -2.34
N ASN A 37 6.41 8.78 -2.64
CA ASN A 37 6.48 9.84 -3.65
C ASN A 37 7.55 10.89 -3.31
N ASP A 38 7.65 11.30 -2.04
CA ASP A 38 8.69 12.23 -1.58
C ASP A 38 10.10 11.63 -1.69
N ALA A 39 10.26 10.36 -1.31
CA ALA A 39 11.52 9.64 -1.43
C ALA A 39 11.96 9.51 -2.90
N LEU A 40 11.04 9.16 -3.80
CA LEU A 40 11.29 9.09 -5.24
C LEU A 40 11.77 10.45 -5.77
N ALA A 41 11.05 11.53 -5.46
CA ALA A 41 11.40 12.86 -5.93
C ALA A 41 12.78 13.31 -5.42
N LEU A 42 13.08 13.06 -4.15
CA LEU A 42 14.35 13.40 -3.53
C LEU A 42 15.51 12.62 -4.17
N GLU A 43 15.38 11.31 -4.31
CA GLU A 43 16.44 10.44 -4.82
C GLU A 43 16.72 10.66 -6.30
N ILE A 44 15.69 10.97 -7.09
CA ILE A 44 15.86 11.39 -8.49
C ILE A 44 16.61 12.73 -8.56
N ALA A 45 16.25 13.71 -7.71
CA ALA A 45 16.94 15.00 -7.68
C ALA A 45 18.41 14.88 -7.23
N ALA A 46 18.71 13.92 -6.34
CA ALA A 46 20.05 13.65 -5.83
C ALA A 46 20.90 12.75 -6.75
N ALA A 47 20.31 12.20 -7.82
CA ALA A 47 20.97 11.21 -8.68
C ALA A 47 22.34 11.69 -9.19
N GLY A 48 23.34 10.79 -9.11
CA GLY A 48 24.73 11.09 -9.49
C GLY A 48 25.51 11.99 -8.50
N THR A 49 24.89 12.44 -7.40
CA THR A 49 25.58 13.21 -6.34
C THR A 49 25.98 12.31 -5.18
N GLN A 50 26.86 12.80 -4.29
CA GLN A 50 27.23 12.10 -3.05
C GLN A 50 26.07 11.97 -2.04
N TYR A 51 24.91 12.56 -2.31
CA TYR A 51 23.75 12.57 -1.41
C TYR A 51 22.67 11.57 -1.81
N SER A 52 22.78 10.88 -2.96
CA SER A 52 21.82 9.82 -3.31
C SER A 52 22.03 8.59 -2.44
N ALA A 53 20.96 7.86 -2.12
CA ALA A 53 21.02 6.61 -1.39
C ALA A 53 21.98 5.61 -2.06
N GLN A 54 21.96 5.53 -3.40
CA GLN A 54 22.86 4.68 -4.18
C GLN A 54 24.35 4.94 -3.86
N ASN A 55 24.73 6.20 -3.62
CA ASN A 55 26.13 6.58 -3.37
C ASN A 55 26.47 6.71 -1.88
N ALA A 56 25.49 7.08 -1.06
CA ALA A 56 25.67 7.46 0.34
C ALA A 56 25.29 6.36 1.33
N ASN A 57 24.25 5.57 1.02
CA ASN A 57 23.70 4.56 1.94
C ASN A 57 22.88 3.48 1.21
N THR A 58 23.46 2.29 1.08
CA THR A 58 22.79 1.12 0.50
C THR A 58 21.56 0.65 1.29
N SER A 59 21.50 0.92 2.60
CA SER A 59 20.33 0.55 3.42
C SER A 59 19.09 1.35 3.03
N SER A 60 19.25 2.60 2.58
CA SER A 60 18.14 3.42 2.11
C SER A 60 17.60 2.97 0.77
N GLN A 61 18.48 2.56 -0.14
CA GLN A 61 18.10 1.91 -1.39
C GLN A 61 17.29 0.64 -1.10
N SER A 62 17.83 -0.28 -0.29
CA SER A 62 17.15 -1.53 0.03
C SER A 62 15.84 -1.34 0.78
N ALA A 63 15.74 -0.33 1.67
CA ALA A 63 14.50 -0.04 2.37
C ALA A 63 13.40 0.43 1.41
N LEU A 64 13.73 1.28 0.42
CA LEU A 64 12.75 1.73 -0.57
C LEU A 64 12.35 0.59 -1.53
N GLU A 65 13.29 -0.27 -1.92
CA GLU A 65 13.01 -1.49 -2.69
C GLU A 65 12.03 -2.40 -1.96
N ILE A 66 12.26 -2.65 -0.66
CA ILE A 66 11.37 -3.45 0.21
C ILE A 66 9.96 -2.84 0.28
N LEU A 67 9.85 -1.52 0.42
CA LEU A 67 8.56 -0.83 0.48
C LEU A 67 7.79 -0.97 -0.84
N LEU A 68 8.42 -0.64 -1.97
CA LEU A 68 7.79 -0.70 -3.29
C LEU A 68 7.38 -2.13 -3.68
N ASP A 69 8.22 -3.11 -3.38
CA ASP A 69 7.89 -4.52 -3.56
C ASP A 69 6.69 -4.94 -2.68
N GLY A 70 6.60 -4.44 -1.45
CA GLY A 70 5.45 -4.67 -0.57
C GLY A 70 4.16 -4.03 -1.08
N ASP A 71 4.23 -2.76 -1.47
CA ASP A 71 3.12 -1.95 -1.98
C ASP A 71 2.44 -2.65 -3.17
N LEU A 72 3.23 -3.25 -4.05
CA LEU A 72 2.74 -3.97 -5.22
C LEU A 72 1.67 -5.03 -4.89
N TRP A 73 1.81 -5.70 -3.74
CA TRP A 73 0.87 -6.74 -3.33
C TRP A 73 -0.46 -6.19 -2.82
N MET A 74 -0.51 -4.92 -2.44
CA MET A 74 -1.66 -4.25 -1.80
C MET A 74 -2.55 -3.51 -2.81
N VAL A 75 -2.35 -3.74 -4.10
CA VAL A 75 -3.05 -3.06 -5.19
C VAL A 75 -4.01 -4.00 -5.92
N PHE A 76 -5.21 -3.50 -6.25
CA PHE A 76 -6.13 -4.15 -7.18
C PHE A 76 -6.56 -3.20 -8.30
N LEU A 77 -7.11 -3.74 -9.39
CA LEU A 77 -7.68 -2.98 -10.51
C LEU A 77 -9.21 -2.96 -10.43
N ASN A 78 -9.82 -1.78 -10.56
CA ASN A 78 -11.22 -1.66 -10.97
C ASN A 78 -11.29 -1.88 -12.48
N VAL A 79 -11.81 -3.04 -12.90
CA VAL A 79 -11.83 -3.44 -14.32
C VAL A 79 -12.84 -2.66 -15.16
N ILE A 80 -13.79 -1.97 -14.51
CA ILE A 80 -14.80 -1.14 -15.18
C ILE A 80 -14.20 0.21 -15.55
N THR A 81 -13.45 0.83 -14.63
CA THR A 81 -12.87 2.16 -14.81
C THR A 81 -11.44 2.11 -15.35
N GLY A 82 -10.74 0.97 -15.22
CA GLY A 82 -9.32 0.82 -15.51
C GLY A 82 -8.42 1.48 -14.45
N VAL A 83 -8.97 1.94 -13.34
CA VAL A 83 -8.22 2.62 -12.26
C VAL A 83 -7.70 1.60 -11.26
N ARG A 84 -6.44 1.77 -10.85
CA ARG A 84 -5.84 0.97 -9.79
C ARG A 84 -6.07 1.63 -8.44
N HIS A 85 -6.40 0.81 -7.45
CA HIS A 85 -6.68 1.25 -6.09
C HIS A 85 -5.85 0.46 -5.09
N TRP A 86 -5.63 1.08 -3.93
CA TRP A 86 -5.12 0.40 -2.75
C TRP A 86 -6.24 -0.44 -2.11
N ASP A 87 -5.87 -1.60 -1.57
CA ASP A 87 -6.74 -2.35 -0.67
C ASP A 87 -7.19 -1.48 0.52
N PHE A 88 -8.47 -1.60 0.89
CA PHE A 88 -9.05 -0.78 1.96
C PHE A 88 -8.39 -1.01 3.32
N SER A 89 -7.83 -2.20 3.56
CA SER A 89 -7.09 -2.51 4.79
C SER A 89 -5.84 -1.65 4.95
N VAL A 90 -5.32 -1.03 3.89
CA VAL A 90 -4.14 -0.15 3.97
C VAL A 90 -4.47 1.33 3.79
N LEU A 91 -5.77 1.67 3.90
CA LEU A 91 -6.33 3.03 3.89
C LEU A 91 -7.09 3.38 5.20
N PRO A 92 -6.51 3.20 6.41
CA PRO A 92 -7.21 3.18 7.70
C PRO A 92 -8.41 4.11 7.85
N ARG A 93 -8.20 5.38 8.23
CA ARG A 93 -9.31 6.33 8.38
C ARG A 93 -9.84 6.88 7.06
N PHE A 94 -9.11 6.64 5.97
CA PHE A 94 -9.43 7.19 4.66
C PHE A 94 -10.44 6.36 3.88
N ILE A 95 -10.71 5.12 4.31
CA ILE A 95 -11.78 4.27 3.76
C ILE A 95 -13.14 4.98 3.69
N THR A 96 -13.39 6.00 4.52
CA THR A 96 -14.64 6.76 4.50
C THR A 96 -14.70 7.87 3.46
N PHE A 97 -13.65 8.06 2.65
CA PHE A 97 -13.59 9.11 1.65
C PHE A 97 -14.14 8.55 0.32
N PRO A 98 -15.13 9.20 -0.30
CA PRO A 98 -15.63 8.76 -1.60
C PRO A 98 -14.58 8.99 -2.69
N VAL A 99 -14.62 8.16 -3.73
CA VAL A 99 -13.71 8.27 -4.91
C VAL A 99 -13.78 9.67 -5.53
N SER A 100 -14.95 10.30 -5.52
CA SER A 100 -15.17 11.64 -6.07
C SER A 100 -14.38 12.76 -5.37
N ASP A 101 -13.90 12.54 -4.15
CA ASP A 101 -13.06 13.51 -3.43
C ASP A 101 -11.63 13.56 -3.96
N GLY A 102 -11.21 12.60 -4.79
CA GLY A 102 -9.86 12.55 -5.36
C GLY A 102 -8.76 12.32 -4.32
N GLN A 103 -9.09 11.63 -3.22
CA GLN A 103 -8.19 11.34 -2.09
C GLN A 103 -7.72 9.87 -2.14
N ALA A 104 -7.28 9.32 -1.00
CA ALA A 104 -6.58 8.03 -0.94
C ALA A 104 -7.37 6.81 -1.48
N THR A 105 -8.71 6.86 -1.50
CA THR A 105 -9.56 5.81 -2.09
C THR A 105 -9.69 5.92 -3.61
N ALA A 106 -9.38 7.08 -4.19
CA ALA A 106 -9.68 7.38 -5.59
C ALA A 106 -8.76 6.68 -6.59
N SER A 107 -7.48 6.47 -6.24
CA SER A 107 -6.52 5.73 -7.06
C SER A 107 -5.26 5.39 -6.26
N LEU A 108 -4.24 4.83 -6.91
CA LEU A 108 -2.92 4.66 -6.29
C LEU A 108 -2.23 5.98 -5.94
N ASP A 109 -2.41 7.02 -6.77
CA ASP A 109 -1.70 8.30 -6.67
C ASP A 109 -0.17 8.15 -6.47
N MET A 110 0.39 7.10 -7.08
CA MET A 110 1.82 6.81 -7.13
C MET A 110 2.39 7.30 -8.46
N ASN A 111 3.55 7.97 -8.44
CA ASN A 111 4.19 8.45 -9.66
C ASN A 111 4.97 7.33 -10.38
N VAL A 112 4.26 6.50 -11.15
CA VAL A 112 4.86 5.33 -11.85
C VAL A 112 6.02 5.72 -12.76
N SER A 113 5.98 6.90 -13.38
CA SER A 113 7.10 7.39 -14.19
C SER A 113 8.36 7.66 -13.35
N GLN A 114 8.20 8.21 -12.14
CA GLN A 114 9.33 8.36 -11.20
C GLN A 114 9.81 7.03 -10.65
N ILE A 115 8.92 6.07 -10.37
CA ILE A 115 9.34 4.70 -9.98
C ILE A 115 10.23 4.11 -11.09
N GLN A 116 9.79 4.16 -12.35
CA GLN A 116 10.57 3.67 -13.49
C GLN A 116 11.91 4.40 -13.64
N GLN A 117 11.91 5.73 -13.52
CA GLN A 117 13.12 6.55 -13.64
C GLN A 117 14.12 6.21 -12.54
N LEU A 118 13.67 6.11 -11.28
CA LEU A 118 14.56 5.76 -10.18
C LEU A 118 15.10 4.33 -10.33
N GLY A 119 14.25 3.38 -10.73
CA GLY A 119 14.67 2.01 -10.98
C GLY A 119 15.80 1.91 -12.01
N GLN A 120 15.77 2.73 -13.06
CA GLN A 120 16.85 2.83 -14.06
C GLN A 120 18.11 3.50 -13.50
N LEU A 121 17.95 4.61 -12.76
CA LEU A 121 19.08 5.32 -12.16
C LEU A 121 19.85 4.46 -11.15
N TRP A 122 19.12 3.64 -10.40
CA TRP A 122 19.69 2.74 -9.40
C TRP A 122 20.11 1.38 -9.96
N ASP A 123 19.76 1.07 -11.20
CA ASP A 123 19.88 -0.28 -11.79
C ASP A 123 19.19 -1.35 -10.91
N SER A 124 18.03 -1.00 -10.35
CA SER A 124 17.28 -1.86 -9.43
C SER A 124 16.22 -2.66 -10.19
N GLU A 125 16.44 -3.97 -10.35
CA GLU A 125 15.48 -4.88 -10.98
C GLU A 125 14.12 -4.88 -10.26
N ILE A 126 14.13 -4.74 -8.93
CA ILE A 126 12.92 -4.73 -8.09
C ILE A 126 12.05 -3.52 -8.44
N ILE A 127 12.63 -2.31 -8.41
CA ILE A 127 11.88 -1.07 -8.67
C ILE A 127 11.39 -1.03 -10.12
N GLN A 128 12.21 -1.51 -11.06
CA GLN A 128 11.81 -1.62 -12.47
C GLN A 128 10.62 -2.57 -12.64
N SER A 129 10.64 -3.75 -12.00
CA SER A 129 9.52 -4.69 -12.03
C SER A 129 8.24 -4.13 -11.42
N VAL A 130 8.33 -3.37 -10.32
CA VAL A 130 7.18 -2.68 -9.72
C VAL A 130 6.59 -1.65 -10.69
N ALA A 131 7.43 -0.84 -11.34
CA ALA A 131 6.97 0.14 -12.32
C ALA A 131 6.25 -0.52 -13.51
N GLU A 132 6.83 -1.59 -14.06
CA GLU A 132 6.25 -2.37 -15.14
C GLU A 132 4.88 -2.96 -14.74
N SER A 133 4.77 -3.51 -13.53
CA SER A 133 3.53 -4.11 -13.04
C SER A 133 2.42 -3.07 -12.79
N PHE A 134 2.79 -1.90 -12.25
CA PHE A 134 1.88 -0.76 -12.11
C PHE A 134 1.45 -0.17 -13.46
N ALA A 135 2.29 -0.25 -14.49
CA ALA A 135 1.96 0.22 -15.84
C ALA A 135 1.25 -0.82 -16.71
N ALA A 136 1.31 -2.11 -16.37
CA ALA A 136 0.79 -3.19 -17.21
C ALA A 136 -0.72 -3.06 -17.49
N ASN A 137 -1.19 -3.50 -18.64
CA ASN A 137 -2.63 -3.64 -18.84
C ASN A 137 -3.11 -4.92 -18.14
N SER A 138 -4.30 -4.90 -17.55
CA SER A 138 -4.96 -6.09 -17.02
C SER A 138 -6.46 -6.02 -17.29
N THR A 139 -7.08 -7.19 -17.43
CA THR A 139 -8.52 -7.37 -17.62
C THR A 139 -9.21 -7.93 -16.38
N THR A 140 -8.48 -8.07 -15.27
CA THR A 140 -8.95 -8.64 -14.01
C THR A 140 -8.53 -7.78 -12.83
N ALA A 141 -9.14 -7.97 -11.65
CA ALA A 141 -8.74 -7.23 -10.45
C ALA A 141 -7.28 -7.49 -10.03
N ASN A 142 -6.69 -8.62 -10.42
CA ASN A 142 -5.28 -8.91 -10.19
C ASN A 142 -4.41 -8.19 -11.23
N ALA A 143 -4.14 -6.90 -11.01
CA ALA A 143 -3.18 -6.15 -11.82
C ALA A 143 -1.78 -6.77 -11.72
N GLY A 144 -1.07 -6.87 -12.85
CA GLY A 144 0.30 -7.38 -12.90
C GLY A 144 0.46 -8.90 -12.83
N ASP A 145 -0.64 -9.66 -12.86
CA ASP A 145 -0.66 -11.14 -12.86
C ASP A 145 0.19 -11.81 -11.77
N ILE A 146 0.30 -11.15 -10.62
CA ILE A 146 1.03 -11.66 -9.45
C ILE A 146 0.18 -12.77 -8.83
N ASN A 147 0.73 -13.98 -8.72
CA ASN A 147 0.02 -15.13 -8.15
C ASN A 147 0.74 -15.64 -6.91
N GLY A 148 0.03 -15.77 -5.80
CA GLY A 148 0.59 -16.29 -4.56
C GLY A 148 -0.05 -15.71 -3.31
N ASN A 149 0.62 -15.94 -2.19
CA ASN A 149 0.24 -15.44 -0.87
C ASN A 149 1.41 -14.65 -0.28
N ARG A 150 1.15 -13.52 0.36
CA ARG A 150 2.12 -12.77 1.16
C ARG A 150 1.55 -12.39 2.51
N MET A 151 2.26 -12.77 3.57
CA MET A 151 2.01 -12.33 4.94
C MET A 151 2.92 -11.15 5.29
N PHE A 152 2.31 -10.04 5.68
CA PHE A 152 2.96 -8.87 6.27
C PHE A 152 2.89 -8.99 7.79
N TYR A 153 3.79 -9.82 8.33
CA TYR A 153 3.83 -10.21 9.75
C TYR A 153 4.08 -9.04 10.71
N ALA A 154 4.66 -7.94 10.24
CA ALA A 154 4.93 -6.77 11.08
C ALA A 154 3.68 -5.93 11.34
N ASN A 155 2.66 -6.05 10.49
CA ASN A 155 1.44 -5.25 10.51
C ASN A 155 0.15 -6.09 10.41
N ASP A 156 0.23 -7.40 10.71
CA ASP A 156 -0.91 -8.33 10.80
C ASP A 156 -1.86 -8.30 9.59
N TYR A 157 -1.29 -8.19 8.39
CA TYR A 157 -2.01 -8.13 7.11
C TYR A 157 -1.58 -9.28 6.19
N LEU A 158 -2.54 -9.92 5.53
CA LEU A 158 -2.32 -11.03 4.62
C LEU A 158 -3.00 -10.74 3.28
N VAL A 159 -2.35 -11.10 2.18
CA VAL A 159 -2.95 -11.01 0.85
C VAL A 159 -2.70 -12.28 0.05
N GLN A 160 -3.77 -12.75 -0.59
CA GLN A 160 -3.79 -13.82 -1.57
C GLN A 160 -4.15 -13.21 -2.91
N ARG A 161 -3.29 -13.40 -3.92
CA ARG A 161 -3.56 -13.05 -5.31
C ARG A 161 -3.66 -14.33 -6.13
N GLY A 162 -4.74 -14.47 -6.88
CA GLY A 162 -4.96 -15.65 -7.72
C GLY A 162 -5.39 -15.28 -9.13
N PRO A 163 -5.80 -16.28 -9.94
CA PRO A 163 -6.25 -16.04 -11.30
C PRO A 163 -7.50 -15.15 -11.32
N GLY A 164 -7.29 -13.86 -11.57
CA GLY A 164 -8.34 -12.86 -11.71
C GLY A 164 -8.88 -12.21 -10.44
N TYR A 165 -8.35 -12.54 -9.26
CA TYR A 165 -8.84 -11.99 -7.99
C TYR A 165 -7.71 -11.61 -7.02
N VAL A 166 -8.06 -10.71 -6.09
CA VAL A 166 -7.23 -10.35 -4.93
C VAL A 166 -8.10 -10.48 -3.68
N THR A 167 -7.63 -11.24 -2.69
CA THR A 167 -8.28 -11.39 -1.39
C THR A 167 -7.33 -10.96 -0.29
N THR A 168 -7.79 -10.13 0.63
CA THR A 168 -6.98 -9.58 1.72
C THR A 168 -7.63 -9.88 3.06
N LEU A 169 -6.81 -10.00 4.10
CA LEU A 169 -7.25 -10.22 5.48
C LEU A 169 -6.48 -9.27 6.40
N ARG A 170 -7.21 -8.42 7.13
CA ARG A 170 -6.65 -7.53 8.15
C ARG A 170 -6.97 -8.05 9.54
N MET A 171 -5.91 -8.19 10.34
CA MET A 171 -5.97 -8.57 11.74
C MET A 171 -5.28 -7.50 12.60
N TYR A 172 -5.34 -7.64 13.92
CA TYR A 172 -4.48 -6.90 14.84
C TYR A 172 -4.06 -7.78 16.03
N SER A 173 -3.04 -7.34 16.76
CA SER A 173 -2.48 -8.06 17.89
C SER A 173 -1.85 -7.11 18.90
N ASN A 174 -1.11 -7.65 19.89
CA ASN A 174 -0.28 -6.83 20.78
C ASN A 174 0.87 -6.11 20.05
N ARG A 175 1.14 -6.42 18.78
CA ARG A 175 2.21 -5.82 17.97
C ARG A 175 1.74 -4.65 17.10
N THR A 176 0.43 -4.52 16.93
CA THR A 176 -0.21 -3.58 16.00
C THR A 176 -1.35 -2.87 16.72
N THR A 177 -2.01 -1.96 16.01
CA THR A 177 -3.22 -1.28 16.47
C THR A 177 -4.33 -1.60 15.47
N ASN A 178 -5.58 -1.57 15.93
CA ASN A 178 -6.74 -1.58 15.03
C ASN A 178 -6.69 -0.30 14.13
N THR A 179 -7.75 0.01 13.40
CA THR A 179 -7.85 1.27 12.69
C THR A 179 -7.93 2.47 13.64
N GLU A 180 -7.83 3.67 13.09
CA GLU A 180 -7.97 4.92 13.86
C GLU A 180 -9.25 5.67 13.52
N CYS A 181 -9.69 6.47 14.49
CA CYS A 181 -10.70 7.51 14.34
C CYS A 181 -10.10 8.83 14.85
N VAL A 182 -9.68 9.68 13.93
CA VAL A 182 -9.10 11.00 14.22
C VAL A 182 -9.67 12.02 13.23
N ASN A 183 -9.67 13.30 13.58
CA ASN A 183 -10.19 14.38 12.73
C ASN A 183 -11.65 14.15 12.27
N SER A 184 -12.46 13.47 13.09
CA SER A 184 -13.83 13.05 12.75
C SER A 184 -13.95 12.09 11.56
N GLN A 185 -12.84 11.45 11.17
CA GLN A 185 -12.77 10.46 10.10
C GLN A 185 -12.90 9.06 10.68
N ASN A 186 -13.58 8.16 9.95
CA ASN A 186 -13.79 6.77 10.35
C ASN A 186 -14.40 6.54 11.75
N PRO A 187 -15.52 7.22 12.11
CA PRO A 187 -16.13 7.09 13.44
C PRO A 187 -16.75 5.72 13.74
N LEU A 188 -16.93 4.87 12.72
CA LEU A 188 -17.61 3.57 12.83
C LEU A 188 -16.67 2.36 12.60
N GLY A 189 -15.37 2.60 12.35
CA GLY A 189 -14.44 1.57 11.90
C GLY A 189 -13.96 0.55 12.93
N PHE A 190 -14.67 0.34 14.03
CA PHE A 190 -14.21 -0.47 15.17
C PHE A 190 -13.75 -1.89 14.78
N HIS A 191 -14.39 -2.49 13.77
CA HIS A 191 -14.16 -3.88 13.38
C HIS A 191 -13.27 -4.05 12.15
N LEU A 192 -12.62 -2.98 11.64
CA LEU A 192 -11.80 -3.04 10.41
C LEU A 192 -10.48 -3.82 10.54
N SER A 193 -10.17 -4.36 11.72
CA SER A 193 -9.03 -5.26 11.92
C SER A 193 -9.42 -6.55 12.65
N ASP A 194 -10.71 -6.84 12.83
CA ASP A 194 -11.16 -8.01 13.60
C ASP A 194 -11.21 -9.29 12.74
N GLY A 195 -10.23 -9.47 11.85
CA GLY A 195 -10.27 -10.50 10.81
C GLY A 195 -11.10 -10.09 9.59
N THR A 196 -11.09 -8.80 9.24
CA THR A 196 -11.81 -8.25 8.10
C THR A 196 -11.24 -8.78 6.80
N LEU A 197 -12.11 -9.30 5.93
CA LEU A 197 -11.75 -9.87 4.64
C LEU A 197 -12.35 -9.05 3.50
N TYR A 198 -11.51 -8.67 2.54
CA TYR A 198 -11.93 -8.10 1.26
C TYR A 198 -11.61 -9.04 0.12
N THR A 199 -12.48 -9.14 -0.88
CA THR A 199 -12.21 -9.88 -2.12
C THR A 199 -12.64 -9.06 -3.32
N TYR A 200 -11.68 -8.80 -4.20
CA TYR A 200 -11.85 -8.02 -5.42
C TYR A 200 -11.77 -8.97 -6.62
N VAL A 201 -12.79 -8.93 -7.48
CA VAL A 201 -12.86 -9.66 -8.76
C VAL A 201 -13.02 -8.66 -9.91
N HIS A 202 -13.91 -7.68 -9.74
CA HIS A 202 -14.13 -6.55 -10.62
C HIS A 202 -13.50 -5.25 -10.09
N GLY A 203 -13.18 -5.18 -8.80
CA GLY A 203 -12.55 -4.02 -8.17
C GLY A 203 -13.49 -2.85 -7.88
N ASN A 204 -14.80 -3.05 -7.98
CA ASN A 204 -15.82 -2.07 -7.58
C ASN A 204 -16.79 -2.63 -6.52
N GLU A 205 -16.48 -3.79 -5.94
CA GLU A 205 -17.33 -4.47 -4.94
C GLU A 205 -17.56 -3.63 -3.68
N TYR A 206 -16.59 -2.79 -3.32
CA TYR A 206 -16.60 -1.97 -2.11
C TYR A 206 -16.49 -0.47 -2.40
N GLU A 207 -16.52 -0.06 -3.67
CA GLU A 207 -16.42 1.35 -4.05
C GLU A 207 -17.54 2.16 -3.39
N ASP A 208 -17.16 3.21 -2.65
CA ASP A 208 -18.05 4.11 -1.91
C ASP A 208 -19.05 3.43 -0.94
N ILE A 209 -18.82 2.16 -0.59
CA ILE A 209 -19.75 1.38 0.25
C ILE A 209 -19.79 1.87 1.70
N ALA A 210 -18.75 2.56 2.17
CA ALA A 210 -18.56 2.97 3.56
C ALA A 210 -19.77 3.75 4.14
N ALA A 211 -20.46 4.53 3.30
CA ALA A 211 -21.64 5.30 3.71
C ALA A 211 -22.90 4.45 3.93
N ALA A 212 -22.98 3.27 3.32
CA ALA A 212 -24.12 2.36 3.39
C ALA A 212 -23.81 1.07 4.18
N TRP A 213 -22.57 0.90 4.63
CA TRP A 213 -22.13 -0.31 5.31
C TRP A 213 -22.79 -0.44 6.69
N ASP A 214 -23.27 -1.64 7.02
CA ASP A 214 -23.50 -2.03 8.41
C ASP A 214 -22.15 -2.34 9.07
N TRP A 215 -21.65 -1.37 9.84
CA TRP A 215 -20.34 -1.43 10.50
C TRP A 215 -20.28 -2.41 11.68
N ASN A 216 -21.41 -2.94 12.16
CA ASN A 216 -21.46 -3.89 13.28
C ASN A 216 -21.75 -5.33 12.83
N ARG A 217 -21.67 -5.61 11.54
CA ARG A 217 -21.96 -6.95 11.01
C ARG A 217 -20.75 -7.87 11.19
N GLU A 218 -20.79 -8.66 12.26
CA GLU A 218 -19.90 -9.82 12.45
C GLU A 218 -20.48 -11.04 11.70
N LEU A 219 -19.64 -11.79 10.98
CA LEU A 219 -20.00 -13.02 10.26
C LEU A 219 -20.00 -14.25 11.18
#